data_AF-A0A366FHL4-F1
#
_entry.id   AF-A0A366FHL4-F1
#
_cell.length_a   1.000
_cell.length_b   1.000
_cell.length_c   1.000
_cell.angle_alpha   90.00
_cell.angle_beta   90.00
_cell.angle_gamma   90.00
#
_symmetry.space_group_name_H-M   'P 1'
#
loop_
_entity.id
_entity.type
_entity.pdbx_description
1 polymer ?
#
loop_
_entity_poly.entity_id
_entity_poly.type
_entity_poly.pdbx_seq_one_letter_code
_entity_poly.pdbx_strand_id
1 'polypeptide(L)'
;MSWDVYFVHFENELWPPVDPKPVLAVFERYCETLQRKEHGYDCKLRDGLEIEIYSAPLDGSEPFDGPMFAFRGFTPVAARFLYEAAVAGQATVIAPGITCLVEETKDTDLPKDLRKSQPVIHVGDADELYAALTEGFDGWRRYRDHVVGR
;
A
#
# COMPACT_ATOMS: atom_id res chain seq x y z
N MET A 1 11.32 -12.14 -3.70
CA MET A 1 10.40 -12.61 -2.63
C MET A 1 9.38 -11.52 -2.42
N SER A 2 8.10 -11.85 -2.27
CA SER A 2 7.02 -10.86 -2.13
C SER A 2 6.88 -10.35 -0.69
N TRP A 3 6.51 -9.09 -0.52
CA TRP A 3 5.95 -8.55 0.71
C TRP A 3 4.69 -7.76 0.36
N ASP A 4 3.70 -7.81 1.25
CA ASP A 4 2.35 -7.37 0.97
C ASP A 4 2.07 -6.04 1.69
N VAL A 5 1.63 -5.04 0.93
CA VAL A 5 1.20 -3.74 1.45
C VAL A 5 -0.29 -3.61 1.23
N TYR A 6 -1.04 -3.24 2.25
CA TYR A 6 -2.49 -3.10 2.20
C TYR A 6 -2.86 -1.63 2.26
N PHE A 7 -3.81 -1.25 1.42
CA PHE A 7 -4.44 0.06 1.46
C PHE A 7 -5.81 -0.08 2.06
N VAL A 8 -6.01 0.61 3.19
CA VAL A 8 -7.27 0.56 3.91
C VAL A 8 -7.70 1.99 4.21
N HIS A 9 -8.90 2.34 3.76
CA HIS A 9 -9.52 3.59 4.16
C HIS A 9 -10.28 3.37 5.47
N PHE A 10 -9.91 4.13 6.48
CA PHE A 10 -10.67 4.19 7.73
C PHE A 10 -11.47 5.48 7.82
N GLU A 11 -12.69 5.35 8.32
CA GLU A 11 -13.57 6.45 8.70
C GLU A 11 -14.38 6.01 9.93
N ASN A 12 -14.25 6.72 11.06
CA ASN A 12 -14.96 6.39 12.31
C ASN A 12 -14.83 4.92 12.77
N GLU A 13 -13.60 4.37 12.75
CA GLU A 13 -13.30 2.94 13.05
C GLU A 13 -13.93 1.92 12.07
N LEU A 14 -14.58 2.36 11.00
CA LEU A 14 -15.11 1.52 9.91
C LEU A 14 -14.17 1.52 8.70
N TRP A 15 -14.41 0.57 7.80
CA TRP A 15 -13.74 0.44 6.50
C TRP A 15 -14.76 0.56 5.36
N PRO A 16 -15.12 1.78 4.93
CA PRO A 16 -15.95 1.96 3.75
C PRO A 16 -15.15 1.83 2.44
N PRO A 17 -15.82 1.57 1.30
CA PRO A 17 -15.19 1.58 -0.01
C PRO A 17 -14.63 2.97 -0.38
N VAL A 18 -13.57 2.98 -1.17
CA VAL A 18 -12.89 4.17 -1.69
C VAL A 18 -13.34 4.44 -3.13
N ASP A 19 -13.36 5.70 -3.57
CA ASP A 19 -13.53 6.01 -5.00
C ASP A 19 -12.32 5.47 -5.79
N PRO A 20 -12.51 4.50 -6.72
CA PRO A 20 -11.40 3.95 -7.47
C PRO A 20 -10.82 4.92 -8.51
N LYS A 21 -11.55 5.98 -8.91
CA LYS A 21 -11.12 6.85 -10.02
C LYS A 21 -9.84 7.64 -9.73
N PRO A 22 -9.67 8.32 -8.58
CA PRO A 22 -8.41 8.99 -8.26
C PRO A 22 -7.24 8.02 -8.18
N VAL A 23 -7.47 6.81 -7.66
CA VAL A 23 -6.45 5.77 -7.54
C VAL A 23 -6.05 5.24 -8.92
N LEU A 24 -7.02 4.98 -9.81
CA LEU A 24 -6.77 4.59 -11.19
C LEU A 24 -5.92 5.62 -11.94
N ALA A 25 -6.19 6.92 -11.75
CA ALA A 25 -5.39 7.98 -12.37
C ALA A 25 -3.91 7.96 -11.92
N VAL A 26 -3.62 7.50 -10.69
CA VAL A 26 -2.25 7.27 -10.23
C VAL A 26 -1.66 6.04 -10.92
N PHE A 27 -2.42 4.95 -11.04
CA PHE A 27 -1.94 3.73 -11.69
C PHE A 27 -1.58 3.99 -13.16
N GLU A 28 -2.42 4.70 -13.91
CA GLU A 28 -2.16 5.08 -15.30
C GLU A 28 -0.92 5.98 -15.45
N ARG A 29 -0.61 6.76 -14.42
CA ARG A 29 0.58 7.63 -14.40
C ARG A 29 1.87 6.85 -14.16
N TYR A 30 1.85 5.83 -13.30
CA TYR A 30 3.06 5.16 -12.82
C TYR A 30 3.33 3.81 -13.49
N CYS A 31 2.29 3.06 -13.85
CA CYS A 31 2.42 1.79 -14.53
C CYS A 31 2.76 2.04 -16.00
N GLU A 32 3.90 1.52 -16.46
CA GLU A 32 4.20 1.35 -17.88
C GLU A 32 3.19 0.39 -18.52
N THR A 33 2.85 -0.69 -17.81
CA THR A 33 1.78 -1.61 -18.19
C THR A 33 0.89 -1.88 -17.00
N LEU A 34 -0.43 -1.86 -17.20
CA LEU A 34 -1.42 -2.27 -16.22
C LEU A 34 -2.35 -3.30 -16.86
N GLN A 35 -2.21 -4.57 -16.50
CA GLN A 35 -2.97 -5.67 -17.09
C GLN A 35 -3.97 -6.22 -16.08
N ARG A 36 -5.26 -6.19 -16.40
CA ARG A 36 -6.30 -6.84 -15.59
C ARG A 36 -6.11 -8.37 -15.58
N LYS A 37 -6.26 -8.96 -14.39
CA LYS A 37 -6.33 -10.39 -14.10
C LYS A 37 -7.66 -10.74 -13.43
N GLU A 38 -7.86 -12.03 -13.15
CA GLU A 38 -9.07 -12.53 -12.48
C GLU A 38 -9.32 -11.84 -11.14
N HIS A 39 -8.27 -11.70 -10.32
CA HIS A 39 -8.37 -11.17 -8.95
C HIS A 39 -7.66 -9.82 -8.72
N GLY A 40 -7.38 -9.08 -9.79
CA GLY A 40 -6.68 -7.80 -9.68
C GLY A 40 -5.91 -7.42 -10.94
N TYR A 41 -4.67 -6.97 -10.79
CA TYR A 41 -3.85 -6.42 -11.87
C TYR A 41 -2.38 -6.83 -11.74
N ASP A 42 -1.71 -7.05 -12.87
CA ASP A 42 -0.25 -6.96 -12.93
C ASP A 42 0.12 -5.54 -13.37
N CYS A 43 0.91 -4.84 -12.56
CA CYS A 43 1.49 -3.54 -12.91
C CYS A 43 2.99 -3.68 -13.07
N LYS A 44 3.54 -3.16 -14.17
CA LYS A 44 4.97 -2.92 -14.32
C LYS A 44 5.21 -1.42 -14.20
N LEU A 45 5.96 -1.00 -13.20
CA LEU A 45 6.36 0.40 -13.04
C LEU A 45 7.40 0.81 -14.08
N ARG A 46 7.53 2.13 -14.29
CA ARG A 46 8.48 2.72 -15.25
C ARG A 46 9.95 2.45 -14.95
N ASP A 47 10.30 2.10 -13.72
CA ASP A 47 11.65 1.67 -13.34
C ASP A 47 11.89 0.17 -13.56
N GLY A 48 10.90 -0.55 -14.08
CA GLY A 48 10.96 -1.97 -14.38
C GLY A 48 10.48 -2.87 -13.25
N LEU A 49 10.11 -2.33 -12.07
CA LEU A 49 9.57 -3.16 -10.98
C LEU A 49 8.18 -3.70 -11.33
N GLU A 50 8.00 -5.00 -11.16
CA GLU A 50 6.70 -5.67 -11.31
C GLU A 50 6.00 -5.79 -9.94
N ILE A 51 4.71 -5.48 -9.93
CA ILE A 51 3.83 -5.46 -8.77
C ILE A 51 2.58 -6.26 -9.12
N GLU A 52 2.24 -7.24 -8.30
CA GLU A 52 0.93 -7.90 -8.36
C GLU A 52 -0.02 -7.12 -7.43
N ILE A 53 -1.16 -6.69 -7.96
CA ILE A 53 -2.15 -5.88 -7.22
C ILE A 53 -3.42 -6.69 -7.11
N TYR A 54 -3.85 -6.99 -5.89
CA TYR A 54 -5.06 -7.73 -5.60
C TYR A 54 -6.15 -6.74 -5.20
N SER A 55 -7.18 -6.59 -6.03
CA SER A 55 -8.25 -5.63 -5.78
C SER A 55 -9.51 -5.93 -6.60
N ALA A 56 -10.63 -5.39 -6.12
CA ALA A 56 -11.82 -5.20 -6.96
C ALA A 56 -11.48 -4.39 -8.23
N PRO A 57 -12.28 -4.52 -9.30
CA PRO A 57 -12.16 -3.69 -10.50
C PRO A 57 -12.10 -2.18 -10.21
N LEU A 58 -11.14 -1.50 -10.84
CA LEU A 58 -10.97 -0.05 -10.78
C LEU A 58 -11.94 0.72 -11.71
N ASP A 59 -12.72 0.02 -12.53
CA ASP A 59 -13.74 0.61 -13.41
C ASP A 59 -15.04 0.98 -12.67
N GLY A 60 -15.11 0.69 -11.36
CA GLY A 60 -16.25 0.97 -10.51
C GLY A 60 -17.40 -0.02 -10.66
N SER A 61 -17.18 -1.18 -11.29
CA SER A 61 -18.20 -2.23 -11.39
C SER A 61 -18.51 -2.88 -10.03
N GLU A 62 -17.59 -2.80 -9.07
CA GLU A 62 -17.71 -3.34 -7.72
C GLU A 62 -17.16 -2.34 -6.68
N PRO A 63 -17.59 -2.44 -5.40
CA PRO A 63 -17.00 -1.65 -4.33
C PRO A 63 -15.48 -1.85 -4.24
N PHE A 64 -14.75 -0.74 -4.22
CA PHE A 64 -13.30 -0.76 -4.11
C PHE A 64 -12.89 -0.58 -2.64
N ASP A 65 -12.79 -1.69 -1.93
CA ASP A 65 -12.40 -1.69 -0.52
C ASP A 65 -10.90 -1.41 -0.34
N GLY A 66 -10.15 -1.31 -1.41
CA GLY A 66 -8.73 -1.01 -1.37
C GLY A 66 -7.86 -2.21 -1.73
N PRO A 67 -6.70 -1.96 -2.33
CA PRO A 67 -5.83 -3.01 -2.86
C PRO A 67 -4.87 -3.59 -1.81
N MET A 68 -4.49 -4.84 -2.02
CA MET A 68 -3.22 -5.38 -1.54
C MET A 68 -2.21 -5.37 -2.68
N PHE A 69 -0.99 -4.94 -2.39
CA PHE A 69 0.13 -4.90 -3.34
C PHE A 69 1.20 -5.89 -2.90
N ALA A 70 1.50 -6.87 -3.75
CA ALA A 70 2.58 -7.81 -3.55
C ALA A 70 3.81 -7.38 -4.37
N PHE A 71 4.88 -7.05 -3.66
CA PHE A 71 6.09 -6.46 -4.22
C PHE A 71 7.27 -7.45 -4.18
N ARG A 72 7.94 -7.72 -5.30
CA ARG A 72 9.15 -8.58 -5.31
C ARG A 72 10.48 -7.85 -5.06
N GLY A 73 10.39 -6.55 -4.81
CA GLY A 73 11.43 -5.60 -4.46
C GLY A 73 10.76 -4.27 -4.12
N PHE A 74 11.51 -3.31 -3.56
CA PHE A 74 10.94 -2.00 -3.26
C PHE A 74 11.91 -0.90 -3.65
N THR A 75 11.43 0.04 -4.46
CA THR A 75 12.21 1.12 -5.03
C THR A 75 11.62 2.47 -4.61
N PRO A 76 12.36 3.58 -4.75
CA PRO A 76 11.80 4.91 -4.53
C PRO A 76 10.61 5.22 -5.44
N VAL A 77 10.58 4.68 -6.67
CA VAL A 77 9.43 4.85 -7.58
C VAL A 77 8.20 4.10 -7.05
N ALA A 78 8.40 2.90 -6.50
CA ALA A 78 7.32 2.14 -5.86
C ALA A 78 6.76 2.87 -4.62
N ALA A 79 7.62 3.45 -3.78
CA ALA A 79 7.18 4.25 -2.64
C ALA A 79 6.39 5.49 -3.08
N ARG A 80 6.84 6.18 -4.12
CA ARG A 80 6.10 7.33 -4.67
C ARG A 80 4.76 6.94 -5.26
N PHE A 81 4.72 5.84 -6.00
CA PHE A 81 3.48 5.24 -6.50
C PHE A 81 2.50 4.95 -5.35
N LEU A 82 2.96 4.27 -4.29
CA LEU A 82 2.13 3.96 -3.13
C LEU A 82 1.67 5.22 -2.40
N TYR A 83 2.57 6.17 -2.15
CA TYR A 83 2.22 7.41 -1.46
C TYR A 83 1.14 8.19 -2.22
N GLU A 84 1.31 8.40 -3.53
CA GLU A 84 0.30 9.11 -4.33
C GLU A 84 -1.03 8.35 -4.42
N ALA A 85 -0.99 7.01 -4.52
CA ALA A 85 -2.20 6.20 -4.55
C ALA A 85 -2.92 6.21 -3.20
N ALA A 86 -2.18 6.24 -2.09
CA ALA A 86 -2.72 6.34 -0.74
C ALA A 86 -3.34 7.72 -0.50
N VAL A 87 -2.69 8.80 -0.92
CA VAL A 87 -3.26 10.16 -0.86
C VAL A 87 -4.53 10.23 -1.71
N ALA A 88 -4.48 9.73 -2.95
CA ALA A 88 -5.63 9.74 -3.86
C ALA A 88 -6.83 8.94 -3.33
N GLY A 89 -6.58 7.81 -2.66
CA GLY A 89 -7.59 6.98 -2.03
C GLY A 89 -7.92 7.35 -0.57
N GLN A 90 -7.28 8.39 -0.02
CA GLN A 90 -7.31 8.69 1.40
C GLN A 90 -7.08 7.43 2.27
N ALA A 91 -6.15 6.59 1.85
CA ALA A 91 -5.91 5.28 2.44
C ALA A 91 -4.75 5.33 3.43
N THR A 92 -4.88 4.55 4.50
CA THR A 92 -3.77 4.17 5.37
C THR A 92 -2.97 3.07 4.69
N VAL A 93 -1.64 3.20 4.72
CA VAL A 93 -0.72 2.19 4.20
C VAL A 93 -0.34 1.24 5.34
N ILE A 94 -0.73 -0.02 5.25
CA ILE A 94 -0.45 -1.03 6.26
C ILE A 94 0.54 -2.03 5.68
N ALA A 95 1.68 -2.19 6.34
CA ALA A 95 2.69 -3.17 6.02
C ALA A 95 3.01 -4.04 7.26
N PRO A 96 3.67 -5.19 7.10
CA PRO A 96 4.09 -6.02 8.23
C PRO A 96 4.92 -5.22 9.24
N GLY A 97 4.37 -5.01 10.44
CA GLY A 97 5.05 -4.35 11.54
C GLY A 97 5.05 -2.82 11.49
N ILE A 98 4.33 -2.20 10.56
CA ILE A 98 4.20 -0.74 10.51
C ILE A 98 2.92 -0.27 9.81
N THR A 99 2.27 0.74 10.39
CA THR A 99 1.16 1.48 9.79
C THR A 99 1.65 2.88 9.45
N CYS A 100 1.48 3.32 8.21
CA CYS A 100 1.83 4.66 7.75
C CYS A 100 0.57 5.45 7.39
N LEU A 101 0.42 6.62 8.01
CA LEU A 101 -0.62 7.60 7.72
C LEU A 101 -0.06 8.66 6.77
N VAL A 102 -0.63 8.76 5.57
CA VAL A 102 -0.26 9.79 4.58
C VAL A 102 -0.94 11.15 4.83
N GLU A 103 -1.93 11.19 5.73
CA GLU A 103 -2.58 12.40 6.22
C GLU A 103 -2.73 12.35 7.75
N GLU A 104 -2.42 13.46 8.44
CA GLU A 104 -2.50 13.52 9.91
C GLU A 104 -3.93 13.35 10.45
N THR A 105 -4.93 13.77 9.68
CA THR A 105 -6.36 13.71 10.03
C THR A 105 -6.88 12.28 10.18
N LYS A 106 -6.18 11.29 9.60
CA LYS A 106 -6.56 9.87 9.63
C LYS A 106 -6.27 9.19 10.96
N ASP A 107 -5.51 9.82 11.85
CA ASP A 107 -5.12 9.19 13.10
C ASP A 107 -6.35 8.84 13.93
N THR A 108 -7.29 9.76 14.12
CA THR A 108 -8.50 9.53 14.92
C THR A 108 -9.43 8.44 14.37
N ASP A 109 -9.34 8.14 13.08
CA ASP A 109 -10.16 7.11 12.43
C ASP A 109 -9.59 5.69 12.57
N LEU A 110 -8.33 5.56 12.99
CA LEU A 110 -7.68 4.25 13.13
C LEU A 110 -8.31 3.42 14.26
N PRO A 111 -8.66 2.15 13.99
CA PRO A 111 -9.08 1.22 15.02
C PRO A 111 -8.06 1.09 16.14
N LYS A 112 -8.53 1.08 17.40
CA LYS A 112 -7.67 1.01 18.59
C LYS A 112 -6.79 -0.24 18.63
N ASP A 113 -7.26 -1.34 18.08
CA ASP A 113 -6.51 -2.60 18.07
C ASP A 113 -5.35 -2.56 17.08
N LEU A 114 -5.52 -1.89 15.93
CA LEU A 114 -4.44 -1.68 14.97
C LEU A 114 -3.30 -0.86 15.61
N ARG A 115 -3.64 0.21 16.33
CA ARG A 115 -2.68 1.05 17.08
C ARG A 115 -1.91 0.29 18.16
N LYS A 116 -2.50 -0.74 18.75
CA LYS A 116 -1.83 -1.60 19.75
C LYS A 116 -0.95 -2.67 19.11
N SER A 117 -1.30 -3.11 17.90
CA SER A 117 -0.65 -4.23 17.23
C SER A 117 0.68 -3.87 16.57
N GLN A 118 0.83 -2.63 16.10
CA GLN A 118 2.06 -2.17 15.44
C GLN A 118 2.24 -0.65 15.54
N PRO A 119 3.48 -0.15 15.40
CA PRO A 119 3.76 1.28 15.33
C PRO A 119 2.94 1.98 14.23
N VAL A 120 2.38 3.14 14.59
CA VAL A 120 1.75 4.07 13.65
C VAL A 120 2.68 5.25 13.46
N ILE A 121 3.01 5.54 12.22
CA ILE A 121 3.84 6.69 11.85
C ILE A 121 3.07 7.59 10.88
N HIS A 122 3.38 8.87 10.93
CA HIS A 122 2.91 9.84 9.95
C HIS A 122 4.01 10.04 8.92
N VAL A 123 3.63 10.03 7.64
CA VAL A 123 4.54 10.30 6.53
C VAL A 123 3.99 11.47 5.73
N GLY A 124 4.80 12.52 5.58
CA GLY A 124 4.48 13.73 4.86
C GLY A 124 4.75 13.65 3.36
N ASP A 125 5.58 12.70 2.92
CA ASP A 125 5.92 12.49 1.52
C ASP A 125 6.33 11.04 1.17
N ALA A 126 6.63 10.83 -0.10
CA ALA A 126 7.05 9.53 -0.63
C ALA A 126 8.42 9.07 -0.14
N ASP A 127 9.33 9.99 0.19
CA ASP A 127 10.69 9.65 0.62
C ASP A 127 10.65 9.19 2.10
N GLU A 128 9.81 9.83 2.92
CA GLU A 128 9.51 9.37 4.28
C GLU A 128 8.81 8.00 4.28
N LEU A 129 7.84 7.78 3.38
CA LEU A 129 7.22 6.46 3.20
C LEU A 129 8.26 5.41 2.76
N TYR A 130 9.16 5.76 1.84
CA TYR A 130 10.22 4.87 1.40
C TYR A 130 11.13 4.48 2.56
N ALA A 131 11.60 5.45 3.36
CA ALA A 131 12.45 5.21 4.52
C ALA A 131 11.75 4.31 5.54
N ALA A 132 10.51 4.62 5.90
CA ALA A 132 9.72 3.84 6.85
C ALA A 132 9.54 2.38 6.43
N LEU A 133 9.15 2.18 5.17
CA LEU A 133 8.88 0.85 4.65
C LEU A 133 10.16 0.06 4.41
N THR A 134 11.28 0.69 4.04
CA THR A 134 12.56 -0.01 3.88
C THR A 134 13.21 -0.40 5.20
N GLU A 135 13.16 0.45 6.22
CA GLU A 135 13.65 0.11 7.56
C GLU A 135 12.81 -1.02 8.20
N GLY A 136 11.49 -0.96 8.05
CA GLY A 136 10.58 -2.05 8.45
C GLY A 136 10.79 -3.34 7.64
N PHE A 137 10.96 -3.21 6.33
CA PHE A 137 11.24 -4.33 5.42
C PHE A 137 12.54 -5.05 5.77
N ASP A 138 13.59 -4.32 6.13
CA ASP A 138 14.85 -4.92 6.57
C ASP A 138 14.68 -5.68 7.90
N GLY A 139 13.87 -5.16 8.82
CA GLY A 139 13.48 -5.85 10.05
C GLY A 139 12.71 -7.14 9.80
N TRP A 140 11.66 -7.09 8.98
CA TRP A 140 10.88 -8.26 8.55
C TRP A 140 11.75 -9.28 7.80
N ARG A 141 12.61 -8.83 6.90
CA ARG A 141 13.55 -9.68 6.13
C ARG A 141 14.43 -10.51 7.07
N ARG A 142 15.00 -9.88 8.10
CA ARG A 142 15.81 -10.58 9.12
C ARG A 142 14.99 -11.60 9.90
N TYR A 143 13.79 -11.24 10.35
CA TYR A 143 12.89 -12.17 11.07
C TYR A 143 12.53 -13.39 10.20
N ARG A 144 12.14 -13.15 8.95
CA ARG A 144 11.83 -14.21 8.00
C ARG A 144 13.02 -15.14 7.80
N ASP A 145 14.20 -14.60 7.50
CA ASP A 145 15.42 -15.40 7.25
C ASP A 145 15.76 -16.28 8.45
N HIS A 146 15.58 -15.74 9.66
CA HIS A 146 15.67 -16.51 10.90
C HIS A 146 14.63 -17.66 10.98
N VAL A 147 13.36 -17.42 10.61
CA VAL A 147 12.28 -18.43 10.64
C VAL A 147 12.47 -19.51 9.57
N VAL A 148 12.91 -19.14 8.37
CA VAL A 148 13.09 -20.08 7.24
C VAL A 148 14.48 -20.72 7.19
N GLY A 149 15.35 -20.41 8.16
CA GLY A 149 16.68 -21.00 8.30
C GLY A 149 17.64 -20.66 7.16
N ARG A 150 17.54 -19.45 6.60
CA ARG A 150 18.44 -18.94 5.54
C ARG A 150 19.43 -17.92 6.08
#